data_AF-A0A7L3WUM0-F1
#
_entry.id   AF-A0A7L3WUM0-F1
#
_cell.length_a   1.000
_cell.length_b   1.000
_cell.length_c   1.000
_cell.angle_alpha   90.00
_cell.angle_beta   90.00
_cell.angle_gamma   90.00
#
_symmetry.space_group_name_H-M   'P 1'
#
loop_
_entity.id
_entity.type
_entity.pdbx_description
1 polymer ?
#
loop_
_entity_poly.entity_id
_entity_poly.type
_entity_poly.pdbx_seq_one_letter_code
_entity_poly.pdbx_strand_id
1 'polypeptide(L)'
;MAASVFCCFSWCRDGGAGHIPLKEMPAVHLDTQRMGTDVVIVKNGRRICGTGGCLANAPLHQNKSYFEFKIQSTGIWGIGVATQKANLNQIPLGRDVHSLVMRNDGALYYNNEEKNRLPANSLPQEGDVVGITYDHVELNVYLNGKNMHCPASGIRGTVYPVVY
;
A
#
# COMPACT_ATOMS: atom_id res chain seq x y z
N MET A 1 -53.63 56.37 4.44
CA MET A 1 -53.68 55.77 5.80
C MET A 1 -53.30 54.30 5.69
N ALA A 2 -52.39 53.89 6.58
CA ALA A 2 -51.97 52.55 7.02
C ALA A 2 -52.24 51.27 6.18
N ALA A 3 -51.11 50.61 5.86
CA ALA A 3 -50.76 49.18 5.96
C ALA A 3 -51.76 48.07 5.58
N SER A 4 -51.28 47.13 4.75
CA SER A 4 -51.66 45.71 4.85
C SER A 4 -50.51 44.84 4.38
N VAL A 5 -49.92 44.11 5.33
CA VAL A 5 -49.03 42.97 5.12
C VAL A 5 -49.86 41.83 4.53
N PHE A 6 -49.44 41.24 3.41
CA PHE A 6 -49.88 39.91 3.02
C PHE A 6 -48.69 39.09 2.55
N CYS A 7 -48.38 38.08 3.35
CA CYS A 7 -47.28 37.14 3.19
C CYS A 7 -47.44 36.33 1.90
N CYS A 8 -46.39 36.29 1.08
CA CYS A 8 -46.21 35.30 0.02
C CYS A 8 -45.96 33.92 0.63
N PHE A 9 -47.02 33.20 1.01
CA PHE A 9 -46.98 31.76 1.26
C PHE A 9 -47.34 31.03 -0.04
N SER A 10 -46.37 30.89 -0.93
CA SER A 10 -46.40 29.80 -1.93
C SER A 10 -45.01 29.57 -2.49
N TRP A 11 -44.68 28.28 -2.62
CA TRP A 11 -43.44 27.71 -3.16
C TRP A 11 -42.16 27.82 -2.32
N CYS A 12 -41.86 26.73 -1.61
CA CYS A 12 -40.58 26.01 -1.68
C CYS A 12 -40.68 24.78 -0.76
N ARG A 13 -41.36 23.72 -1.25
CA ARG A 13 -41.42 22.41 -0.60
C ARG A 13 -40.51 21.45 -1.36
N ASP A 14 -39.67 20.77 -0.59
CA ASP A 14 -38.80 19.63 -0.91
C ASP A 14 -37.55 19.91 -1.76
N GLY A 15 -36.61 20.64 -1.15
CA GLY A 15 -35.18 20.43 -1.38
C GLY A 15 -34.76 19.10 -0.75
N GLY A 16 -35.01 17.99 -1.45
CA GLY A 16 -34.46 16.69 -1.09
C GLY A 16 -32.94 16.77 -1.14
N ALA A 17 -32.30 16.84 0.02
CA ALA A 17 -30.86 16.67 0.16
C ALA A 17 -30.52 15.22 -0.25
N GLY A 18 -30.27 15.02 -1.53
CA GLY A 18 -29.77 13.77 -2.07
C GLY A 18 -28.37 13.52 -1.54
N HIS A 19 -28.27 12.91 -0.36
CA HIS A 19 -27.03 12.29 0.08
C HIS A 19 -26.70 11.20 -0.94
N ILE A 20 -25.72 11.46 -1.82
CA ILE A 20 -25.12 10.43 -2.65
C ILE A 20 -24.47 9.46 -1.66
N PRO A 21 -24.91 8.18 -1.56
CA PRO A 21 -24.22 7.23 -0.73
C PRO A 21 -22.82 7.07 -1.32
N LEU A 22 -21.81 7.52 -0.58
CA LEU A 22 -20.42 7.26 -0.95
C LEU A 22 -20.26 5.75 -0.98
N LYS A 23 -19.90 5.20 -2.15
CA LYS A 23 -19.60 3.79 -2.29
C LYS A 23 -18.52 3.45 -1.26
N GLU A 24 -18.87 2.63 -0.29
CA GLU A 24 -17.92 2.15 0.71
C GLU A 24 -16.77 1.47 -0.04
N MET A 25 -15.57 2.03 0.10
CA MET A 25 -14.41 1.48 -0.59
C MET A 25 -14.07 0.15 0.11
N PRO A 26 -13.94 -0.95 -0.64
CA PRO A 26 -13.61 -2.24 -0.04
C PRO A 26 -12.28 -2.11 0.73
N ALA A 27 -12.24 -2.68 1.93
CA ALA A 27 -11.06 -2.63 2.76
C ALA A 27 -9.89 -3.34 2.07
N VAL A 28 -8.75 -2.66 1.98
CA VAL A 28 -7.52 -3.25 1.45
C VAL A 28 -6.88 -4.13 2.53
N HIS A 29 -6.62 -5.38 2.20
CA HIS A 29 -6.00 -6.36 3.09
C HIS A 29 -5.13 -7.33 2.30
N LEU A 30 -4.35 -8.15 3.00
CA LEU A 30 -3.55 -9.22 2.41
C LEU A 30 -4.47 -10.28 1.80
N ASP A 31 -4.20 -10.68 0.56
CA ASP A 31 -5.05 -11.58 -0.21
C ASP A 31 -4.62 -13.05 -0.05
N THR A 32 -5.47 -13.83 0.63
CA THR A 32 -5.28 -15.27 0.84
C THR A 32 -5.29 -16.09 -0.46
N GLN A 33 -5.85 -15.56 -1.56
CA GLN A 33 -5.81 -16.21 -2.87
C GLN A 33 -4.50 -15.95 -3.62
N ARG A 34 -3.69 -15.00 -3.13
CA ARG A 34 -2.43 -14.56 -3.74
C ARG A 34 -1.34 -14.46 -2.68
N MET A 35 -1.02 -15.61 -2.09
CA MET A 35 0.04 -15.78 -1.12
C MET A 35 0.88 -17.02 -1.43
N GLY A 36 2.11 -17.06 -0.91
CA GLY A 36 2.99 -18.22 -0.99
C GLY A 36 2.43 -19.44 -0.24
N THR A 37 2.95 -20.62 -0.56
CA THR A 37 2.46 -21.92 -0.07
C THR A 37 2.56 -22.03 1.45
N ASP A 38 3.65 -21.55 2.04
CA ASP A 38 3.93 -21.63 3.48
C ASP A 38 3.65 -20.30 4.20
N VAL A 39 2.80 -19.45 3.60
CA VAL A 39 2.39 -18.16 4.19
C VAL A 39 1.15 -18.34 5.06
N VAL A 40 1.17 -17.68 6.22
CA VAL A 40 0.07 -17.66 7.17
C VAL A 40 -0.44 -16.23 7.34
N ILE A 41 -1.72 -16.01 7.05
CA ILE A 41 -2.39 -14.71 7.21
C ILE A 41 -3.38 -14.78 8.36
N VAL A 42 -3.25 -13.87 9.32
CA VAL A 42 -4.10 -13.76 10.51
C VAL A 42 -4.54 -12.32 10.75
N LYS A 43 -5.31 -12.09 11.82
CA LYS A 43 -5.83 -10.77 12.22
C LYS A 43 -6.59 -10.06 11.08
N ASN A 44 -7.56 -10.76 10.49
CA ASN A 44 -8.42 -10.24 9.41
C ASN A 44 -7.63 -9.69 8.21
N GLY A 45 -6.63 -10.45 7.73
CA GLY A 45 -5.83 -10.03 6.58
C GLY A 45 -4.80 -8.93 6.86
N ARG A 46 -4.48 -8.65 8.13
CA ARG A 46 -3.57 -7.55 8.54
C ARG A 46 -2.24 -8.02 9.12
N ARG A 47 -2.02 -9.33 9.25
CA ARG A 47 -0.76 -9.89 9.73
C ARG A 47 -0.37 -11.08 8.88
N ILE A 48 0.86 -11.05 8.38
CA ILE A 48 1.54 -12.14 7.68
C ILE A 48 2.62 -12.73 8.58
N CYS A 49 2.80 -14.05 8.52
CA CYS A 49 3.96 -14.79 9.02
C CYS A 49 4.17 -16.06 8.18
N GLY A 50 5.18 -16.86 8.49
CA GLY A 50 5.53 -18.06 7.71
C GLY A 50 6.66 -17.80 6.73
N THR A 51 6.66 -18.47 5.57
CA THR A 51 7.68 -18.31 4.53
C THR A 51 7.02 -18.11 3.17
N GLY A 52 7.28 -16.96 2.55
CA GLY A 52 6.72 -16.57 1.26
C GLY A 52 6.11 -15.18 1.29
N GLY A 53 5.72 -14.68 0.12
CA GLY A 53 5.11 -13.37 -0.04
C GLY A 53 3.59 -13.41 -0.18
N CYS A 54 2.96 -12.25 -0.06
CA CYS A 54 1.53 -12.06 -0.28
C CYS A 54 1.28 -10.70 -0.94
N LEU A 55 0.39 -10.69 -1.93
CA LEU A 55 -0.14 -9.47 -2.53
C LEU A 55 -1.34 -8.95 -1.75
N ALA A 56 -1.54 -7.64 -1.75
CA ALA A 56 -2.82 -7.08 -1.30
C ALA A 56 -3.95 -7.39 -2.31
N ASN A 57 -5.19 -7.32 -1.83
CA ASN A 57 -6.39 -7.60 -2.63
C ASN A 57 -6.67 -6.56 -3.73
N ALA A 58 -6.16 -5.33 -3.61
CA ALA A 58 -6.41 -4.23 -4.54
C ALA A 58 -5.15 -3.75 -5.30
N PRO A 59 -5.23 -3.51 -6.62
CA PRO A 59 -4.11 -2.97 -7.39
C PRO A 59 -3.92 -1.47 -7.13
N LEU A 60 -2.73 -0.96 -7.41
CA LEU A 60 -2.41 0.47 -7.37
C LEU A 60 -2.89 1.17 -8.65
N HIS A 61 -4.20 1.30 -8.86
CA HIS A 61 -4.78 2.00 -10.03
C HIS A 61 -4.91 3.53 -9.87
N GLN A 62 -4.30 4.09 -8.82
CA GLN A 62 -4.33 5.53 -8.54
C GLN A 62 -3.00 6.18 -8.92
N ASN A 63 -3.00 7.50 -9.17
CA ASN A 63 -1.79 8.23 -9.55
C ASN A 63 -0.72 8.22 -8.44
N LYS A 64 -1.14 8.19 -7.18
CA LYS A 64 -0.27 8.14 -6.01
C LYS A 64 -0.91 7.24 -4.97
N SER A 65 -0.15 6.34 -4.40
CA SER A 65 -0.61 5.41 -3.38
C SER A 65 0.35 5.40 -2.20
N TYR A 66 -0.20 5.18 -1.01
CA TYR A 66 0.54 5.05 0.24
C TYR A 66 0.05 3.84 1.02
N PHE A 67 0.96 3.05 1.55
CA PHE A 67 0.65 1.94 2.46
C PHE A 67 1.81 1.70 3.42
N GLU A 68 1.50 1.10 4.58
CA GLU A 68 2.46 0.88 5.66
C GLU A 68 2.43 -0.55 6.15
N PHE A 69 3.58 -1.01 6.62
CA PHE A 69 3.71 -2.22 7.43
C PHE A 69 4.48 -1.92 8.70
N LYS A 70 3.94 -2.39 9.82
CA LYS A 70 4.65 -2.37 11.11
C LYS A 70 5.40 -3.68 11.29
N ILE A 71 6.70 -3.61 11.54
CA ILE A 71 7.55 -4.77 11.79
C ILE A 71 7.23 -5.29 13.19
N GLN A 72 6.51 -6.39 13.28
CA GLN A 72 6.12 -6.99 14.57
C GLN A 72 7.23 -7.85 15.16
N SER A 73 7.99 -8.53 14.31
CA SER A 73 9.16 -9.35 14.63
C SER A 73 10.08 -9.25 13.43
N THR A 74 11.35 -8.95 13.63
CA THR A 74 12.30 -8.90 12.51
C THR A 74 12.72 -10.32 12.07
N GLY A 75 13.47 -10.41 10.98
CA GLY A 75 13.86 -11.65 10.30
C GLY A 75 14.21 -11.38 8.84
N ILE A 76 13.90 -12.31 7.95
CA ILE A 76 13.91 -12.07 6.51
C ILE A 76 12.53 -11.58 6.10
N TRP A 77 12.48 -10.37 5.56
CA TRP A 77 11.23 -9.77 5.10
C TRP A 77 11.52 -8.73 4.02
N GLY A 78 10.48 -8.32 3.31
CA GLY A 78 10.57 -7.17 2.42
C GLY A 78 9.21 -6.63 2.01
N ILE A 79 9.17 -5.35 1.63
CA ILE A 79 7.94 -4.62 1.33
C ILE A 79 8.15 -3.85 0.03
N GLY A 80 7.13 -3.82 -0.82
CA GLY A 80 7.14 -2.96 -2.00
C GLY A 80 5.95 -3.22 -2.92
N VAL A 81 6.22 -3.31 -4.21
CA VAL A 81 5.21 -3.56 -5.24
C VAL A 81 5.57 -4.75 -6.11
N ALA A 82 4.56 -5.51 -6.53
CA ALA A 82 4.73 -6.62 -7.45
C ALA A 82 3.54 -6.78 -8.39
N THR A 83 3.79 -7.39 -9.54
CA THR A 83 2.75 -7.83 -10.46
C THR A 83 2.18 -9.18 -10.01
N GLN A 84 1.01 -9.56 -10.52
CA GLN A 84 0.43 -10.90 -10.25
C GLN A 84 1.29 -12.07 -10.76
N LYS A 85 2.33 -11.79 -11.57
CA LYS A 85 3.25 -12.80 -12.11
C LYS A 85 4.42 -13.12 -11.16
N ALA A 86 4.60 -12.37 -10.08
CA ALA A 86 5.69 -12.59 -9.15
C ALA A 86 5.58 -13.97 -8.49
N ASN A 87 6.70 -14.68 -8.40
CA ASN A 87 6.76 -15.95 -7.68
C ASN A 87 6.81 -15.70 -6.17
N LEU A 88 5.66 -15.81 -5.51
CA LEU A 88 5.52 -15.55 -4.07
C LEU A 88 6.20 -16.61 -3.17
N ASN A 89 6.70 -17.72 -3.72
CA ASN A 89 7.49 -18.70 -2.98
C ASN A 89 9.01 -18.40 -3.04
N GLN A 90 9.43 -17.48 -3.91
CA GLN A 90 10.85 -17.14 -4.07
C GLN A 90 11.24 -16.01 -3.12
N ILE A 91 11.88 -16.35 -2.01
CA ILE A 91 12.41 -15.38 -1.04
C ILE A 91 13.93 -15.26 -1.20
N PRO A 92 14.50 -14.04 -1.25
CA PRO A 92 13.82 -12.74 -1.24
C PRO A 92 13.18 -12.38 -2.60
N LEU A 93 12.15 -11.53 -2.58
CA LEU A 93 11.63 -10.90 -3.79
C LEU A 93 12.62 -9.85 -4.37
N GLY A 94 12.28 -9.28 -5.53
CA GLY A 94 13.13 -8.34 -6.26
C GLY A 94 14.22 -9.02 -7.11
N ARG A 95 14.12 -10.34 -7.31
CA ARG A 95 15.08 -11.14 -8.12
C ARG A 95 14.70 -11.22 -9.59
N ASP A 96 13.51 -10.77 -9.95
CA ASP A 96 12.97 -10.79 -11.30
C ASP A 96 12.34 -9.44 -11.67
N VAL A 97 11.78 -9.34 -12.87
CA VAL A 97 11.08 -8.15 -13.37
C VAL A 97 9.66 -7.98 -12.81
N HIS A 98 9.21 -8.88 -11.94
CA HIS A 98 7.84 -8.92 -11.44
C HIS A 98 7.68 -8.30 -10.06
N SER A 99 8.77 -7.91 -9.40
CA SER A 99 8.76 -7.34 -8.05
C SER A 99 9.85 -6.27 -7.86
N LEU A 100 9.48 -5.17 -7.20
CA LEU A 100 10.39 -4.13 -6.70
C LEU A 100 10.13 -3.99 -5.20
N VAL A 101 11.14 -4.30 -4.38
CA VAL A 101 10.98 -4.36 -2.92
C VAL A 101 12.16 -3.76 -2.19
N MET A 102 11.89 -3.11 -1.06
CA MET A 102 12.89 -2.87 -0.02
C MET A 102 12.97 -4.13 0.85
N ARG A 103 14.18 -4.65 1.04
CA ARG A 103 14.46 -5.82 1.90
C ARG A 103 14.76 -5.38 3.34
N ASN A 104 14.80 -6.33 4.26
CA ASN A 104 15.09 -6.11 5.67
C ASN A 104 16.46 -5.45 5.95
N ASP A 105 17.41 -5.54 5.03
CA ASP A 105 18.72 -4.88 5.11
C ASP A 105 18.72 -3.43 4.55
N GLY A 106 17.54 -2.90 4.23
CA GLY A 106 17.35 -1.55 3.68
C GLY A 106 17.69 -1.42 2.20
N ALA A 107 18.05 -2.49 1.49
CA ALA A 107 18.32 -2.43 0.07
C ALA A 107 17.04 -2.52 -0.77
N LEU A 108 16.91 -1.68 -1.79
CA LEU A 108 15.85 -1.75 -2.78
C LEU A 108 16.32 -2.59 -3.96
N TYR A 109 15.59 -3.64 -4.30
CA TYR A 109 15.93 -4.59 -5.36
C TYR A 109 14.85 -4.70 -6.43
N TYR A 110 15.28 -4.72 -7.68
CA TYR A 110 14.46 -5.05 -8.86
C TYR A 110 15.33 -5.78 -9.88
N ASN A 111 14.81 -6.86 -10.47
CA ASN A 111 15.53 -7.67 -11.46
C ASN A 111 16.90 -8.15 -10.97
N ASN A 112 17.00 -8.52 -9.70
CA ASN A 112 18.21 -8.95 -9.02
C ASN A 112 19.34 -7.90 -8.96
N GLU A 113 19.01 -6.63 -9.19
CA GLU A 113 19.93 -5.50 -9.09
C GLU A 113 19.52 -4.60 -7.93
N GLU A 114 20.51 -4.18 -7.14
CA GLU A 114 20.32 -3.16 -6.11
C GLU A 114 20.11 -1.81 -6.81
N LYS A 115 18.96 -1.19 -6.58
CA LYS A 115 18.58 0.10 -7.19
C LYS A 115 18.91 1.27 -6.29
N ASN A 116 18.77 1.07 -4.98
CA ASN A 116 19.09 2.06 -3.96
C ASN A 116 19.22 1.37 -2.59
N ARG A 117 19.64 2.10 -1.57
CA ARG A 117 19.81 1.57 -0.21
C ARG A 117 19.57 2.65 0.83
N LEU A 118 18.86 2.30 1.91
CA LEU A 118 18.71 3.15 3.09
C LEU A 118 20.08 3.34 3.76
N PRO A 119 20.36 4.53 4.32
CA PRO A 119 21.61 4.74 5.05
C PRO A 119 21.72 3.79 6.24
N ALA A 120 22.92 3.30 6.55
CA ALA A 120 23.17 2.26 7.56
C ALA A 120 22.67 2.63 8.98
N ASN A 121 22.55 3.93 9.27
CA ASN A 121 22.03 4.43 10.55
C ASN A 121 20.49 4.45 10.63
N SER A 122 19.81 4.04 9.57
CA SER A 122 18.35 4.07 9.43
C SER A 122 17.81 2.72 8.94
N LEU A 123 18.46 1.63 9.35
CA LEU A 123 17.98 0.28 9.08
C LEU A 123 16.72 0.00 9.92
N PRO A 124 15.61 -0.42 9.31
CA PRO A 124 14.37 -0.69 10.03
C PRO A 124 14.54 -1.76 11.12
N GLN A 125 14.01 -1.50 12.30
CA GLN A 125 14.05 -2.38 13.47
C GLN A 125 12.67 -2.93 13.82
N GLU A 126 12.63 -3.92 14.70
CA GLU A 126 11.37 -4.38 15.28
C GLU A 126 10.65 -3.23 16.00
N GLY A 127 9.35 -3.11 15.76
CA GLY A 127 8.51 -2.02 16.25
C GLY A 127 8.36 -0.85 15.27
N ASP A 128 9.26 -0.70 14.30
CA ASP A 128 9.20 0.37 13.31
C ASP A 128 8.04 0.20 12.33
N VAL A 129 7.60 1.34 11.78
CA VAL A 129 6.62 1.42 10.71
C VAL A 129 7.33 1.84 9.43
N VAL A 130 7.31 0.97 8.43
CA VAL A 130 7.82 1.25 7.09
C VAL A 130 6.65 1.66 6.21
N GLY A 131 6.68 2.89 5.71
CA GLY A 131 5.74 3.42 4.73
C GLY A 131 6.32 3.38 3.33
N ILE A 132 5.48 3.06 2.35
CA ILE A 132 5.84 3.04 0.93
C ILE A 132 4.92 4.01 0.20
N THR A 133 5.50 4.91 -0.59
CA THR A 133 4.78 5.66 -1.61
C THR A 133 5.10 5.10 -2.99
N TYR A 134 4.10 5.04 -3.86
CA TYR A 134 4.28 4.64 -5.26
C TYR A 134 3.39 5.50 -6.17
N ASP A 135 3.97 6.04 -7.24
CA ASP A 135 3.28 6.91 -8.19
C ASP A 135 3.44 6.50 -9.66
N HIS A 136 3.85 5.26 -9.91
CA HIS A 136 4.20 4.68 -11.22
C HIS A 136 5.48 5.21 -11.86
N VAL A 137 6.05 6.31 -11.36
CA VAL A 137 7.38 6.80 -11.76
C VAL A 137 8.43 6.23 -10.82
N GLU A 138 8.19 6.33 -9.51
CA GLU A 138 9.10 5.84 -8.48
C GLU A 138 8.38 5.23 -7.28
N LEU A 139 9.13 4.39 -6.57
CA LEU A 139 8.84 3.92 -5.23
C LEU A 139 9.74 4.69 -4.25
N ASN A 140 9.19 5.17 -3.13
CA ASN A 140 9.97 5.82 -2.09
C ASN A 140 9.61 5.26 -0.70
N VAL A 141 10.57 5.30 0.22
CA VAL A 141 10.50 4.66 1.53
C VAL A 141 10.42 5.71 2.63
N TYR A 142 9.54 5.47 3.59
CA TYR A 142 9.41 6.23 4.82
C TYR A 142 9.68 5.29 5.99
N LEU A 143 10.42 5.76 6.99
CA LEU A 143 10.62 5.05 8.25
C LEU A 143 10.07 5.90 9.38
N ASN A 144 9.07 5.39 10.09
CA ASN A 144 8.37 6.09 11.18
C ASN A 144 7.88 7.49 10.75
N GLY A 145 7.34 7.60 9.54
CA GLY A 145 6.84 8.85 8.94
C GLY A 145 7.91 9.78 8.36
N LYS A 146 9.20 9.48 8.55
CA LYS A 146 10.29 10.26 7.95
C LYS A 146 10.63 9.71 6.57
N ASN A 147 10.63 10.57 5.55
CA ASN A 147 11.10 10.20 4.20
C ASN A 147 12.59 9.86 4.24
N MET A 148 12.95 8.70 3.68
CA MET A 148 14.34 8.24 3.62
C MET A 148 15.11 8.81 2.44
N HIS A 149 14.42 9.44 1.47
CA HIS A 149 15.00 9.98 0.24
C HIS A 149 15.79 8.93 -0.55
N CYS A 150 15.30 7.68 -0.55
CA CYS A 150 15.89 6.54 -1.24
C CYS A 150 14.93 6.00 -2.31
N PRO A 151 14.68 6.76 -3.41
CA PRO A 151 13.74 6.32 -4.43
C PRO A 151 14.32 5.20 -5.31
N ALA A 152 13.44 4.38 -5.87
CA ALA A 152 13.75 3.45 -6.96
C ALA A 152 12.73 3.57 -8.08
N SER A 153 13.18 3.47 -9.34
CA SER A 153 12.28 3.56 -10.50
C SER A 153 11.19 2.50 -10.46
N GLY A 154 9.96 2.89 -10.80
CA GLY A 154 8.80 2.02 -10.83
C GLY A 154 8.91 0.90 -11.87
N ILE A 155 8.04 -0.10 -11.72
CA ILE A 155 7.98 -1.27 -12.61
C ILE A 155 6.74 -1.21 -13.50
N ARG A 156 6.78 -1.93 -14.62
CA ARG A 156 5.69 -1.95 -15.60
C ARG A 156 4.58 -2.93 -15.23
N GLY A 157 3.37 -2.62 -15.69
CA GLY A 157 2.18 -3.46 -15.56
C GLY A 157 1.33 -3.11 -14.34
N THR A 158 0.21 -3.82 -14.17
CA THR A 158 -0.65 -3.65 -12.99
C THR A 158 0.06 -4.22 -11.76
N VAL A 159 0.36 -3.33 -10.81
CA VAL A 159 1.06 -3.68 -9.57
C VAL A 159 0.14 -3.65 -8.36
N TYR A 160 0.53 -4.41 -7.35
CA TYR A 160 -0.12 -4.54 -6.05
C TYR A 160 0.92 -4.30 -4.96
N PRO A 161 0.54 -3.77 -3.79
CA PRO A 161 1.36 -3.88 -2.59
C PRO A 161 1.74 -5.34 -2.36
N VAL A 162 3.01 -5.59 -2.02
CA VAL A 162 3.53 -6.92 -1.68
C VAL A 162 4.34 -6.86 -0.39
N VAL A 163 4.25 -7.93 0.40
CA VAL A 163 5.07 -8.17 1.58
C VAL A 163 5.48 -9.64 1.61
N TYR A 164 6.66 -9.95 2.14
CA TYR A 164 7.12 -11.31 2.48
C TYR A 164 7.92 -11.28 3.78
#